data_AF-A0A965HKH0-F1
#
_entry.id   AF-A0A965HKH0-F1
#
_cell.length_a   1.000
_cell.length_b   1.000
_cell.length_c   1.000
_cell.angle_alpha   90.00
_cell.angle_beta   90.00
_cell.angle_gamma   90.00
#
_symmetry.space_group_name_H-M   'P 1'
#
loop_
_entity.id
_entity.type
_entity.pdbx_description
1 polymer ?
#
loop_
_entity_poly.entity_id
_entity_poly.type
_entity_poly.pdbx_seq_one_letter_code
_entity_poly.pdbx_strand_id
1 'polypeptide(L)'
;MAPWRLPKTANSASKAYVRSLVFASKRYAKEQIVGPLRCDVTFVLKRPQRLKASGRQPAPVRPDRDNLLKPLQDALTQAMFWVDDSQIVAGETFKLYAGKTEKPCIEVKITKL
;
A
#
# COMPACT_ATOMS: atom_id res chain seq x y z
N MET A 1 26.14 -19.85 16.97
CA MET A 1 25.45 -19.01 15.95
C MET A 1 24.40 -19.88 15.27
N ALA A 2 23.10 -19.55 15.42
CA ALA A 2 22.03 -20.29 14.74
C ALA A 2 21.85 -19.75 13.31
N PRO A 3 21.58 -20.61 12.30
CA PRO A 3 21.48 -20.17 10.91
C PRO A 3 20.16 -19.45 10.63
N TRP A 4 20.26 -18.40 9.80
CA TRP A 4 19.13 -17.63 9.27
C TRP A 4 18.23 -18.53 8.40
N ARG A 5 16.94 -18.66 8.75
CA ARG A 5 15.94 -19.38 7.94
C ARG A 5 15.18 -18.39 7.04
N LEU A 6 15.10 -18.69 5.74
CA LEU A 6 14.19 -18.05 4.76
C LEU A 6 13.26 -19.12 4.14
N PRO A 7 12.13 -18.74 3.52
CA PRO A 7 11.03 -17.94 4.05
C PRO A 7 9.73 -18.77 4.10
N LYS A 8 8.71 -18.27 4.80
CA LYS A 8 7.36 -18.85 4.78
C LYS A 8 6.76 -18.70 3.38
N THR A 9 6.15 -19.78 2.88
CA THR A 9 5.44 -19.83 1.59
C THR A 9 4.38 -18.73 1.46
N ALA A 10 4.19 -18.22 0.24
CA ALA A 10 3.19 -17.19 -0.05
C ALA A 10 1.78 -17.67 0.30
N ASN A 11 1.15 -16.98 1.26
CA ASN A 11 -0.18 -17.30 1.75
C ASN A 11 -1.24 -16.98 0.67
N SER A 12 -2.22 -17.86 0.47
CA SER A 12 -3.34 -17.68 -0.50
C SER A 12 -4.14 -16.40 -0.25
N ALA A 13 -4.21 -15.95 1.01
CA ALA A 13 -4.80 -14.69 1.42
C ALA A 13 -4.13 -13.46 0.78
N SER A 14 -2.81 -13.49 0.56
CA SER A 14 -2.07 -12.39 -0.07
C SER A 14 -2.46 -12.21 -1.54
N LYS A 15 -2.67 -13.32 -2.27
CA LYS A 15 -3.12 -13.28 -3.68
C LYS A 15 -4.53 -12.70 -3.82
N ALA A 16 -5.45 -13.07 -2.92
CA ALA A 16 -6.80 -12.52 -2.90
C ALA A 16 -6.80 -11.00 -2.63
N TYR A 17 -5.93 -10.54 -1.72
CA TYR A 17 -5.76 -9.11 -1.43
C TYR A 17 -5.21 -8.34 -2.63
N VAL A 18 -4.17 -8.85 -3.30
CA VAL A 18 -3.63 -8.21 -4.52
C VAL A 18 -4.71 -8.11 -5.59
N ARG A 19 -5.49 -9.17 -5.83
CA ARG A 19 -6.58 -9.13 -6.82
C ARG A 19 -7.64 -8.08 -6.51
N SER A 20 -8.02 -7.89 -5.25
CA SER A 20 -8.99 -6.86 -4.88
C SER A 20 -8.44 -5.45 -5.09
N LEU A 21 -7.15 -5.24 -4.81
CA LEU A 21 -6.47 -3.98 -5.09
C LEU A 21 -6.38 -3.70 -6.60
N VAL A 22 -6.06 -4.70 -7.43
CA VAL A 22 -6.07 -4.56 -8.90
C VAL A 22 -7.44 -4.09 -9.36
N PHE A 23 -8.50 -4.79 -8.94
CA PHE A 23 -9.87 -4.43 -9.33
C PHE A 23 -10.26 -3.01 -8.90
N ALA A 24 -9.96 -2.65 -7.64
CA ALA A 24 -10.31 -1.34 -7.09
C ALA A 24 -9.55 -0.18 -7.75
N SER A 25 -8.30 -0.42 -8.15
CA SER A 25 -7.38 0.58 -8.69
C SER A 25 -7.44 0.74 -10.20
N LYS A 26 -7.79 -0.32 -10.95
CA LYS A 26 -7.76 -0.34 -12.43
C LYS A 26 -8.52 0.81 -13.09
N ARG A 27 -9.63 1.26 -12.49
CA ARG A 27 -10.42 2.41 -12.98
C ARG A 27 -9.67 3.76 -12.97
N TYR A 28 -8.56 3.86 -12.26
CA TYR A 28 -7.72 5.06 -12.19
C TYR A 28 -6.51 5.01 -13.12
N ALA A 29 -6.17 3.83 -13.66
CA ALA A 29 -5.10 3.68 -14.64
C ALA A 29 -5.60 4.19 -16.00
N LYS A 30 -5.11 5.35 -16.43
CA LYS A 30 -5.41 5.92 -17.75
C LYS A 30 -4.41 5.42 -18.79
N GLU A 31 -3.14 5.66 -18.52
CA GLU A 31 -2.00 5.29 -19.35
C GLU A 31 -0.84 4.89 -18.44
N GLN A 32 0.04 4.01 -18.92
CA GLN A 32 1.23 3.63 -18.18
C GLN A 32 2.21 4.80 -18.12
N ILE A 33 2.67 5.11 -16.91
CA ILE A 33 3.72 6.11 -16.72
C ILE A 33 5.08 5.42 -16.86
N VAL A 34 5.91 5.96 -17.76
CA VAL A 34 7.26 5.45 -18.06
C VAL A 34 8.33 6.43 -17.57
N GLY A 35 9.40 5.90 -16.97
CA GLY A 35 10.51 6.65 -16.36
C GLY A 35 10.54 6.55 -14.84
N PRO A 36 11.51 7.20 -14.17
CA PRO A 36 11.61 7.19 -12.71
C PRO A 36 10.40 7.86 -12.05
N LEU A 37 9.90 7.25 -10.98
CA LEU A 37 8.70 7.66 -10.26
C LEU A 37 8.97 7.87 -8.78
N ARG A 38 8.30 8.86 -8.22
CA ARG A 38 8.00 8.96 -6.79
C ARG A 38 6.59 8.43 -6.52
N CYS A 39 6.44 7.53 -5.56
CA CYS A 39 5.15 6.97 -5.15
C CYS A 39 4.94 7.15 -3.64
N ASP A 40 4.15 8.14 -3.25
CA ASP A 40 3.77 8.39 -1.86
C ASP A 40 2.47 7.65 -1.53
N VAL A 41 2.46 6.91 -0.41
CA VAL A 41 1.34 6.06 -0.02
C VAL A 41 0.92 6.31 1.43
N THR A 42 -0.38 6.53 1.65
CA THR A 42 -0.96 6.56 3.00
C THR A 42 -2.01 5.47 3.15
N PHE A 43 -1.71 4.51 4.02
CA PHE A 43 -2.68 3.49 4.43
C PHE A 43 -3.53 4.02 5.59
N VAL A 44 -4.80 4.30 5.32
CA VAL A 44 -5.77 4.75 6.32
C VAL A 44 -6.55 3.54 6.82
N LEU A 45 -6.15 3.02 7.97
CA LEU A 45 -6.66 1.81 8.60
C LEU A 45 -7.94 2.07 9.40
N LYS A 46 -8.72 1.01 9.64
CA LYS A 46 -9.91 1.08 10.48
C LYS A 46 -9.57 1.63 11.86
N ARG A 47 -10.30 2.68 12.23
CA ARG A 47 -10.19 3.33 13.53
C ARG A 47 -10.65 2.39 14.66
N PRO A 48 -9.85 2.17 15.70
CA PRO A 48 -10.30 1.44 16.88
C PRO A 48 -11.18 2.34 17.77
N GLN A 49 -12.20 1.77 18.39
CA GLN A 49 -13.16 2.51 19.23
C GLN A 49 -12.51 3.24 20.41
N ARG A 50 -11.39 2.70 20.94
CA ARG A 50 -10.64 3.28 22.06
C ARG A 50 -9.92 4.60 21.73
N LEU A 51 -9.76 4.93 20.44
CA LEU A 51 -9.03 6.12 20.04
C LEU A 51 -9.89 7.36 20.33
N LYS A 52 -9.34 8.33 21.08
CA LYS A 52 -10.07 9.55 21.49
C LYS A 52 -9.90 10.73 20.51
N ALA A 53 -8.72 10.87 19.90
CA ALA A 53 -8.39 11.98 19.00
C ALA A 53 -9.26 12.00 17.73
N SER A 54 -9.79 13.15 17.32
CA SER A 54 -10.73 13.24 16.18
C SER A 54 -10.06 13.00 14.82
N GLY A 55 -8.84 13.48 14.63
CA GLY A 55 -8.08 13.35 13.38
C GLY A 55 -7.44 11.98 13.16
N ARG A 56 -6.74 11.84 12.02
CA ARG A 56 -5.89 10.68 11.74
C ARG A 56 -4.78 10.58 12.78
N GLN A 57 -4.40 9.36 13.15
CA GLN A 57 -3.35 9.09 14.16
C GLN A 57 -2.41 8.00 13.67
N PRO A 58 -1.10 8.02 14.01
CA PRO A 58 -0.20 6.92 13.67
C PRO A 58 -0.73 5.55 14.13
N ALA A 59 -0.61 4.54 13.26
CA ALA A 59 -1.13 3.19 13.51
C ALA A 59 0.00 2.15 13.62
N PRO A 60 0.65 2.02 14.79
CA PRO A 60 1.73 1.07 15.04
C PRO A 60 1.19 -0.35 15.30
N VAL A 61 0.46 -0.92 14.34
CA VAL A 61 -0.13 -2.26 14.43
C VAL A 61 0.25 -3.10 13.21
N ARG A 62 0.21 -4.43 13.32
CA ARG A 62 0.39 -5.31 12.16
C ARG A 62 -0.77 -5.19 11.15
N PRO A 63 -0.56 -5.54 9.88
CA PRO A 63 0.70 -5.90 9.23
C PRO A 63 1.66 -4.70 9.12
N ASP A 64 2.96 -4.95 9.07
CA ASP A 64 3.98 -3.89 8.97
C ASP A 64 3.86 -3.07 7.69
N ARG A 65 4.49 -1.90 7.66
CA ARG A 65 4.41 -0.96 6.52
C ARG A 65 4.78 -1.63 5.19
N ASP A 66 5.90 -2.34 5.16
CA ASP A 66 6.40 -2.93 3.92
C ASP A 66 5.55 -4.14 3.48
N ASN A 67 4.92 -4.83 4.45
CA ASN A 67 3.93 -5.89 4.19
C ASN A 67 2.62 -5.37 3.59
N LEU A 68 2.31 -4.08 3.75
CA LEU A 68 1.20 -3.41 3.06
C LEU A 68 1.64 -2.84 1.71
N LEU A 69 2.84 -2.25 1.66
CA LEU A 69 3.36 -1.59 0.46
C LEU A 69 3.62 -2.58 -0.67
N LYS A 70 4.27 -3.71 -0.40
CA LYS A 70 4.66 -4.65 -1.46
C LYS A 70 3.45 -5.20 -2.24
N PRO A 71 2.39 -5.73 -1.60
CA PRO A 71 1.19 -6.16 -2.32
C PRO A 71 0.48 -5.02 -3.08
N LEU A 72 0.56 -3.78 -2.60
CA LEU A 72 -0.01 -2.63 -3.31
C LEU A 72 0.77 -2.33 -4.59
N GLN A 73 2.10 -2.31 -4.54
CA GLN A 73 2.94 -2.09 -5.71
C GLN A 73 2.76 -3.20 -6.76
N ASP A 74 2.69 -4.47 -6.31
CA ASP A 74 2.39 -5.60 -7.19
C ASP A 74 1.02 -5.44 -7.87
N ALA A 75 0.01 -4.97 -7.12
CA ALA A 75 -1.33 -4.72 -7.65
C ALA A 75 -1.37 -3.54 -8.64
N LEU A 76 -0.66 -2.45 -8.37
CA LEU A 76 -0.62 -1.28 -9.25
C LEU A 76 0.14 -1.57 -10.55
N THR A 77 1.18 -2.43 -10.49
CA THR A 77 1.86 -2.97 -11.67
C THR A 77 0.91 -3.80 -12.52
N GLN A 78 0.18 -4.75 -11.90
CA GLN A 78 -0.84 -5.56 -12.60
C GLN A 78 -2.01 -4.71 -13.14
N ALA A 79 -2.31 -3.58 -12.51
CA ALA A 79 -3.32 -2.63 -12.94
C ALA A 79 -2.82 -1.64 -14.01
N MET A 80 -1.58 -1.77 -14.49
CA MET A 80 -1.00 -0.96 -15.57
C MET A 80 -0.85 0.53 -15.23
N PHE A 81 -0.55 0.90 -13.98
CA PHE A 81 -0.18 2.28 -13.63
C PHE A 81 1.21 2.67 -14.16
N TRP A 82 2.10 1.69 -14.24
CA TRP A 82 3.47 1.79 -14.72
C TRP A 82 3.88 0.47 -15.37
N VAL A 83 5.06 0.41 -15.96
CA VAL A 83 5.57 -0.79 -16.63
C VAL A 83 6.07 -1.82 -15.62
N ASP A 84 6.86 -1.38 -14.65
CA ASP A 84 7.49 -2.23 -13.64
C ASP A 84 7.65 -1.44 -12.32
N ASP A 85 7.57 -2.12 -11.16
CA ASP A 85 7.70 -1.47 -9.86
C ASP A 85 9.13 -0.98 -9.58
N SER A 86 10.13 -1.45 -10.33
CA SER A 86 11.49 -0.90 -10.35
C SER A 86 11.56 0.57 -10.80
N GLN A 87 10.53 1.09 -11.46
CA GLN A 87 10.46 2.51 -11.79
C GLN A 87 10.26 3.39 -10.54
N ILE A 88 9.81 2.83 -9.40
CA ILE A 88 9.62 3.58 -8.16
C ILE A 88 10.95 3.73 -7.44
N VAL A 89 11.54 4.93 -7.54
CA VAL A 89 12.87 5.23 -6.96
C VAL A 89 12.79 6.12 -5.71
N ALA A 90 11.61 6.67 -5.40
CA ALA A 90 11.39 7.52 -4.24
C ALA A 90 9.95 7.41 -3.71
N GLY A 91 9.72 7.85 -2.48
CA GLY A 91 8.39 7.97 -1.89
C GLY A 91 8.37 7.82 -0.38
N GLU A 92 7.34 8.36 0.24
CA GLU A 92 7.03 8.15 1.65
C GLU A 92 5.88 7.17 1.82
N THR A 93 5.89 6.43 2.92
CA THR A 93 4.79 5.52 3.24
C THR A 93 4.38 5.66 4.70
N PHE A 94 3.10 6.00 4.91
CA PHE A 94 2.51 6.19 6.22
C PHE A 94 1.41 5.17 6.50
N LYS A 95 1.24 4.86 7.79
CA LYS A 95 0.09 4.09 8.30
C LYS A 95 -0.60 4.88 9.38
N LEU A 96 -1.84 5.21 9.12
CA LEU A 96 -2.65 6.02 10.00
C LEU A 96 -3.96 5.29 10.31
N TYR A 97 -4.52 5.50 11.49
CA TYR A 97 -5.92 5.22 11.75
C TYR A 97 -6.76 6.32 11.12
N ALA A 98 -7.92 5.94 10.59
CA ALA A 98 -8.92 6.87 10.09
C ALA A 98 -9.35 7.87 11.19
N GLY A 99 -9.65 9.09 10.76
CA GLY A 99 -10.36 10.08 11.57
C GLY A 99 -11.75 9.58 12.02
N LYS A 100 -12.36 10.27 12.97
CA LYS A 100 -13.62 9.84 13.62
C LYS A 100 -14.76 9.60 12.63
N THR A 101 -14.85 10.41 11.58
CA THR A 101 -15.90 10.35 10.55
C THR A 101 -15.40 9.81 9.20
N GLU A 102 -14.13 9.40 9.15
CA GLU A 102 -13.46 8.99 7.92
C GLU A 102 -13.55 7.48 7.71
N LYS A 103 -13.74 7.07 6.46
CA LYS A 103 -13.70 5.65 6.08
C LYS A 103 -12.26 5.20 5.80
N PRO A 104 -11.91 3.95 6.11
CA PRO A 104 -10.61 3.39 5.72
C PRO A 104 -10.41 3.46 4.21
N CYS A 105 -9.20 3.80 3.78
CA CYS A 105 -8.84 3.92 2.38
C CYS A 105 -7.33 3.73 2.19
N ILE A 106 -6.92 3.67 0.92
CA ILE A 106 -5.52 3.75 0.52
C ILE A 106 -5.41 4.96 -0.38
N GLU A 107 -4.54 5.88 0.00
CA GLU A 107 -4.24 7.07 -0.79
C GLU A 107 -2.89 6.85 -1.45
N VAL A 108 -2.84 7.05 -2.77
CA VAL A 108 -1.63 6.87 -3.57
C VAL A 108 -1.45 8.11 -4.42
N LYS A 109 -0.26 8.72 -4.33
CA LYS A 109 0.16 9.82 -5.19
C LYS A 109 1.40 9.39 -5.97
N ILE A 110 1.29 9.45 -7.28
CA ILE A 110 2.36 9.09 -8.21
C ILE A 110 2.83 10.37 -8.89
N THR A 111 4.13 10.60 -8.92
CA THR A 111 4.74 11.77 -9.58
C THR A 111 5.93 11.28 -10.39
N LYS A 112 5.98 11.66 -11.67
CA LYS A 112 7.15 11.41 -12.52
C LYS A 112 8.29 12.35 -12.09
N LEU A 113 9.50 11.81 -12.01
CA LEU A 113 10.72 12.55 -11.69
C LEU A 113 11.43 13.03 -12.96
#